data_AF-A0A316YV41-F1
#
_entry.id   AF-A0A316YV41-F1
#
_cell.length_a   1.000
_cell.length_b   1.000
_cell.length_c   1.000
_cell.angle_alpha   90.00
_cell.angle_beta   90.00
_cell.angle_gamma   90.00
#
_symmetry.space_group_name_H-M   'P 1'
#
loop_
_entity.id
_entity.type
_entity.pdbx_description
1 polymer ?
#
loop_
_entity_poly.entity_id
_entity_poly.type
_entity_poly.pdbx_seq_one_letter_code
_entity_poly.pdbx_strand_id
1 'polypeptide(L)'
;MRAASSSVSSFPKHRPSTNENETTTASETDELEVLIASLHLEDINEITHRAIGKGKAREDASLKDEEVAFKLYAEDLEAYLLRQEDIRLAKSLDESSNSDDESLQEDNELDEVAWKDREIALCAAGSGRTPVTAVNATTSERCHMLEDKASSSNSVSREPTTTYAHSSEPSSSQLQECVICCITVPRDAMYIASCPSRHIYHSRCLLALIHASMKDESLMPPVCCKVGIDENLFLPLLNKEDRDEFIRKREEFGTKDRLYCNNVSCSAFLGAVEREAKQPKKCDRCGNETCKACKGPWHGYKSICAGDSDEAAIDLLRDIGMQRCPGCLRMVELIDGCYHIDEDRLLQEATQRVRRDEPRGYFARFLDAILFRREVAALRYHHECRYAGHWERVEGIYECENCFETMLEYIFECSECRMRACNRCRMNRFM
;
A
#
# COMPACT_ATOMS: atom_id res chain seq x y z
N MET A 1 -24.03 65.96 -17.53
CA MET A 1 -22.93 66.85 -17.10
C MET A 1 -22.91 66.90 -15.58
N ARG A 2 -21.74 66.60 -14.98
CA ARG A 2 -21.21 66.96 -13.64
C ARG A 2 -22.14 66.71 -12.43
N ALA A 3 -21.87 65.69 -11.63
CA ALA A 3 -20.90 65.63 -10.51
C ALA A 3 -21.43 66.32 -9.25
N ALA A 4 -21.74 65.51 -8.23
CA ALA A 4 -21.94 65.95 -6.86
C ALA A 4 -20.93 65.20 -5.97
N SER A 5 -20.17 65.98 -5.21
CA SER A 5 -19.17 65.53 -4.25
C SER A 5 -19.58 65.96 -2.84
N SER A 6 -19.15 65.16 -1.87
CA SER A 6 -18.97 65.49 -0.44
C SER A 6 -20.26 65.45 0.40
N SER A 7 -20.28 64.94 1.63
CA SER A 7 -19.22 64.61 2.59
C SER A 7 -19.78 63.75 3.73
N VAL A 8 -18.89 62.95 4.31
CA VAL A 8 -19.06 62.01 5.42
C VAL A 8 -19.17 62.74 6.77
N SER A 9 -19.98 62.20 7.69
CA SER A 9 -19.74 62.31 9.14
C SER A 9 -20.12 61.00 9.85
N SER A 10 -19.28 60.64 10.83
CA SER A 10 -19.14 59.32 11.46
C SER A 10 -19.94 59.15 12.77
N PHE A 11 -19.98 57.89 13.24
CA PHE A 11 -20.09 57.32 14.61
C PHE A 11 -21.34 56.46 14.88
N PRO A 12 -21.28 55.46 15.80
CA PRO A 12 -20.29 54.41 16.01
C PRO A 12 -20.90 52.99 15.88
N LYS A 13 -20.05 51.99 15.62
CA LYS A 13 -20.41 50.56 15.64
C LYS A 13 -20.43 50.04 17.08
N HIS A 14 -21.58 49.58 17.54
CA HIS A 14 -21.68 48.53 18.56
C HIS A 14 -22.63 47.46 18.04
N ARG A 15 -22.09 46.27 17.74
CA ARG A 15 -22.87 45.04 17.53
C ARG A 15 -22.52 44.10 18.69
N PRO A 16 -23.50 43.44 19.33
CA PRO A 16 -23.22 42.54 20.43
C PRO A 16 -22.53 41.29 19.91
N SER A 17 -21.59 40.78 20.71
CA SER A 17 -21.01 39.46 20.58
C SER A 17 -22.05 38.40 20.92
N THR A 18 -22.29 37.48 19.99
CA THR A 18 -22.78 36.14 20.33
C THR A 18 -21.74 35.16 19.81
N ASN A 19 -20.95 34.68 20.78
CA ASN A 19 -20.06 33.53 20.68
C ASN A 19 -20.95 32.30 20.73
N GLU A 20 -21.14 31.62 19.61
CA GLU A 20 -21.59 30.23 19.58
C GLU A 20 -20.72 29.52 18.52
N ASN A 21 -19.54 29.10 18.96
CA ASN A 21 -18.75 28.08 18.28
C ASN A 21 -19.43 26.74 18.58
N GLU A 22 -20.45 26.38 17.81
CA GLU A 22 -20.91 25.00 17.75
C GLU A 22 -19.84 24.22 16.99
N THR A 23 -19.02 23.49 17.76
CA THR A 23 -18.06 22.55 17.20
C THR A 23 -18.83 21.27 16.96
N THR A 24 -19.52 21.19 15.82
CA THR A 24 -20.27 20.00 15.42
C THR A 24 -19.26 18.86 15.33
N THR A 25 -19.43 17.83 16.15
CA THR A 25 -18.49 16.71 16.19
C THR A 25 -18.63 15.90 14.90
N ALA A 26 -17.57 15.21 14.46
CA ALA A 26 -17.62 14.39 13.23
C ALA A 26 -18.74 13.32 13.28
N SER A 27 -19.18 12.93 14.48
CA SER A 27 -20.33 12.03 14.67
C SER A 27 -21.67 12.68 14.30
N GLU A 28 -21.84 13.98 14.57
CA GLU A 28 -23.08 14.72 14.28
C GLU A 28 -23.21 15.04 12.78
N THR A 29 -22.09 15.20 12.08
CA THR A 29 -22.07 15.35 10.62
C THR A 29 -22.42 14.06 9.92
N ASP A 30 -21.89 12.92 10.38
CA ASP A 30 -22.20 11.59 9.83
C ASP A 30 -23.71 11.25 9.99
N GLU A 31 -24.30 11.60 11.13
CA GLU A 31 -25.74 11.37 11.38
C GLU A 31 -26.64 12.25 10.50
N LEU A 32 -26.22 13.49 10.23
CA LEU A 32 -26.96 14.41 9.35
C LEU A 32 -26.95 13.92 7.90
N GLU A 33 -25.82 13.41 7.40
CA GLU A 33 -25.71 12.89 6.04
C GLU A 33 -26.56 11.63 5.83
N VAL A 34 -26.60 10.73 6.82
CA VAL A 34 -27.49 9.56 6.82
C VAL A 34 -28.95 9.99 6.75
N LEU A 35 -29.35 10.99 7.53
CA LEU A 35 -30.71 11.53 7.49
C LEU A 35 -31.04 12.11 6.11
N ILE A 36 -30.15 12.90 5.52
CA ILE A 36 -30.34 13.48 4.17
C ILE A 36 -30.52 12.37 3.13
N ALA A 37 -29.67 11.34 3.16
CA ALA A 37 -29.76 10.21 2.23
C ALA A 37 -31.09 9.45 2.37
N SER A 38 -31.57 9.24 3.60
CA SER A 38 -32.85 8.59 3.86
C SER A 38 -34.05 9.41 3.34
N LEU A 39 -34.03 10.74 3.52
CA LEU A 39 -35.09 11.63 3.03
C LEU A 39 -35.13 11.66 1.49
N HIS A 40 -33.97 11.65 0.83
CA HIS A 40 -33.92 11.58 -0.62
C HIS A 40 -34.47 10.25 -1.15
N LEU A 41 -34.23 9.14 -0.45
CA LEU A 41 -34.81 7.84 -0.80
C LEU A 41 -36.34 7.85 -0.66
N GLU A 42 -36.86 8.46 0.41
CA GLU A 42 -38.30 8.66 0.62
C GLU A 42 -38.91 9.51 -0.51
N ASP A 43 -38.28 10.62 -0.88
CA ASP A 43 -38.73 11.48 -1.99
C ASP A 43 -38.79 10.72 -3.33
N ILE A 44 -37.76 9.91 -3.64
CA ILE A 44 -37.75 9.08 -4.86
C ILE A 44 -38.88 8.05 -4.83
N ASN A 45 -39.09 7.40 -3.67
CA ASN A 45 -40.18 6.43 -3.51
C ASN A 45 -41.56 7.10 -3.66
N GLU A 46 -41.75 8.31 -3.12
CA GLU A 46 -42.98 9.06 -3.32
C GLU A 46 -43.22 9.43 -4.79
N ILE A 47 -42.18 9.91 -5.49
CA ILE A 47 -42.25 10.30 -6.90
C ILE A 47 -42.59 9.07 -7.77
N THR A 48 -41.91 7.94 -7.55
CA THR A 48 -42.13 6.71 -8.29
C THR A 48 -43.53 6.12 -8.02
N HIS A 49 -44.00 6.11 -6.78
CA HIS A 49 -45.37 5.69 -6.46
C HIS A 49 -46.43 6.59 -7.11
N ARG A 50 -46.23 7.91 -7.13
CA ARG A 50 -47.14 8.86 -7.80
C ARG A 50 -47.15 8.68 -9.32
N ALA A 51 -46.04 8.25 -9.91
CA ALA A 51 -45.93 7.96 -11.35
C ALA A 51 -46.70 6.69 -11.74
N ILE A 52 -46.62 5.62 -10.93
CA ILE A 52 -47.31 4.33 -11.16
C ILE A 52 -48.85 4.49 -11.09
N GLY A 53 -49.36 5.38 -10.24
CA GLY A 53 -50.80 5.61 -10.07
C GLY A 53 -51.52 6.31 -11.24
N LYS A 54 -50.79 6.89 -12.20
CA LYS A 54 -51.38 7.75 -13.26
C LYS A 54 -51.40 7.12 -14.67
N GLY A 55 -50.88 5.91 -14.87
CA GLY A 55 -50.86 5.30 -16.20
C GLY A 55 -50.89 3.77 -16.20
N LYS A 56 -51.81 3.18 -16.96
CA LYS A 56 -51.72 1.77 -17.36
C LYS A 56 -50.61 1.63 -18.41
N ALA A 57 -49.38 1.41 -17.98
CA ALA A 57 -48.29 1.04 -18.88
C ALA A 57 -48.38 -0.46 -19.22
N ARG A 58 -48.01 -0.83 -20.45
CA ARG A 58 -47.89 -2.22 -20.91
C ARG A 58 -46.58 -2.81 -20.39
N GLU A 59 -46.60 -4.10 -20.08
CA GLU A 59 -45.52 -4.89 -19.46
C GLU A 59 -44.17 -4.88 -20.24
N ASP A 60 -44.19 -4.51 -21.53
CA ASP A 60 -43.03 -4.48 -22.45
C ASP A 60 -42.52 -3.06 -22.79
N ALA A 61 -42.93 -2.02 -22.06
CA ALA A 61 -42.42 -0.67 -22.31
C ALA A 61 -41.04 -0.47 -21.66
N SER A 62 -40.01 -0.17 -22.46
CA SER A 62 -38.71 0.28 -21.95
C SER A 62 -38.89 1.46 -20.99
N LEU A 63 -38.23 1.40 -19.83
CA LEU A 63 -38.21 2.48 -18.84
C LEU A 63 -37.77 3.78 -19.52
N LYS A 64 -38.42 4.89 -19.16
CA LYS A 64 -37.99 6.22 -19.63
C LYS A 64 -36.66 6.57 -18.98
N ASP A 65 -35.85 7.38 -19.66
CA ASP A 65 -34.54 7.84 -19.14
C ASP A 65 -34.64 8.47 -17.73
N GLU A 66 -35.74 9.17 -17.45
CA GLU A 66 -36.05 9.73 -16.12
C GLU A 66 -36.29 8.65 -15.05
N GLU A 67 -37.00 7.57 -15.39
CA GLU A 67 -37.25 6.45 -14.48
C GLU A 67 -35.96 5.66 -14.21
N VAL A 68 -35.10 5.54 -15.22
CA VAL A 68 -33.76 4.95 -15.07
C VAL A 68 -32.86 5.82 -14.18
N ALA A 69 -32.91 7.14 -14.34
CA ALA A 69 -32.14 8.06 -13.50
C ALA A 69 -32.54 7.98 -12.02
N PHE A 70 -33.85 7.97 -11.72
CA PHE A 70 -34.33 7.79 -10.34
C PHE A 70 -33.95 6.43 -9.75
N LYS A 71 -33.99 5.37 -10.56
CA LYS A 71 -33.57 4.04 -10.12
C LYS A 71 -32.09 3.99 -9.75
N LEU A 72 -31.21 4.52 -10.62
CA LEU A 72 -29.78 4.57 -10.35
C LEU A 72 -29.47 5.42 -9.11
N TYR A 73 -30.17 6.55 -8.96
CA TYR A 73 -29.97 7.41 -7.80
C TYR A 73 -30.44 6.74 -6.49
N ALA A 74 -31.53 5.98 -6.52
CA ALA A 74 -31.97 5.18 -5.39
C ALA A 74 -30.94 4.09 -5.03
N GLU A 75 -30.40 3.38 -6.02
CA GLU A 75 -29.35 2.36 -5.82
C GLU A 75 -28.09 2.97 -5.16
N ASP A 76 -27.68 4.17 -5.58
CA ASP A 76 -26.55 4.89 -4.99
C ASP A 76 -26.81 5.30 -3.52
N LEU A 77 -28.03 5.77 -3.22
CA LEU A 77 -28.43 6.14 -1.85
C LEU A 77 -28.51 4.93 -0.92
N GLU A 78 -29.06 3.81 -1.40
CA GLU A 78 -29.09 2.55 -0.65
C GLU A 78 -27.67 2.04 -0.35
N ALA A 79 -26.77 2.10 -1.33
CA ALA A 79 -25.38 1.72 -1.14
C ALA A 79 -24.64 2.64 -0.15
N TYR A 80 -24.96 3.94 -0.14
CA TYR A 80 -24.43 4.89 0.83
C TYR A 80 -24.92 4.57 2.26
N LEU A 81 -26.21 4.32 2.44
CA LEU A 81 -26.79 3.97 3.75
C LEU A 81 -26.22 2.66 4.28
N LEU A 82 -26.11 1.64 3.44
CA LEU A 82 -25.51 0.35 3.81
C LEU A 82 -24.06 0.53 4.30
N ARG A 83 -23.26 1.33 3.60
CA ARG A 83 -21.89 1.64 4.01
C ARG A 83 -21.84 2.31 5.38
N GLN A 84 -22.77 3.22 5.68
CA GLN A 84 -22.84 3.89 6.97
C GLN A 84 -23.26 2.92 8.10
N GLU A 85 -24.12 1.95 7.82
CA GLU A 85 -24.44 0.86 8.75
C GLU A 85 -23.22 -0.02 9.05
N ASP A 86 -22.46 -0.41 8.02
CA ASP A 86 -21.22 -1.19 8.17
C ASP A 86 -20.19 -0.45 9.02
N ILE A 87 -20.01 0.85 8.80
CA ILE A 87 -19.09 1.69 9.60
C ILE A 87 -19.55 1.73 11.06
N ARG A 88 -20.85 1.92 11.32
CA ARG A 88 -21.39 1.94 12.68
C ARG A 88 -21.21 0.60 13.38
N LEU A 89 -21.44 -0.50 12.67
CA LEU A 89 -21.23 -1.86 13.19
C LEU A 89 -19.75 -2.09 13.52
N ALA A 90 -18.84 -1.72 12.61
CA ALA A 90 -17.40 -1.85 12.82
C ALA A 90 -16.94 -1.08 14.07
N LYS A 91 -17.38 0.19 14.22
CA LYS A 91 -17.09 1.01 15.42
C LYS A 91 -17.57 0.34 16.70
N SER A 92 -18.78 -0.24 16.69
CA SER A 92 -19.32 -0.96 17.86
C SER A 92 -18.54 -2.24 18.18
N LEU A 93 -18.04 -2.96 17.17
CA LEU A 93 -17.22 -4.15 17.36
C LEU A 93 -15.85 -3.80 17.94
N ASP A 94 -15.23 -2.72 17.46
CA ASP A 94 -13.97 -2.22 17.98
C ASP A 94 -14.10 -1.79 19.45
N GLU A 95 -15.17 -1.07 19.80
CA GLU A 95 -15.46 -0.68 21.18
C GLU A 95 -15.65 -1.89 22.11
N SER A 96 -16.40 -2.91 21.67
CA SER A 96 -16.60 -4.15 22.43
C SER A 96 -15.29 -4.94 22.57
N SER A 97 -14.48 -4.99 21.52
CA SER A 97 -13.20 -5.70 21.55
C SER A 97 -12.23 -5.03 22.53
N ASN A 98 -12.21 -3.70 22.56
CA ASN A 98 -11.40 -2.93 23.51
C ASN A 98 -11.88 -3.11 24.96
N SER A 99 -13.18 -3.26 25.21
CA SER A 99 -13.68 -3.55 26.56
C SER A 99 -13.35 -4.96 27.03
N ASP A 100 -13.37 -5.94 26.11
CA ASP A 100 -13.07 -7.33 26.43
C ASP A 100 -11.57 -7.57 26.65
N ASP A 101 -10.70 -6.70 26.11
CA ASP A 101 -9.23 -6.80 26.21
C ASP A 101 -8.73 -6.74 27.67
N GLU A 102 -9.33 -5.89 28.51
CA GLU A 102 -8.97 -5.80 29.93
C GLU A 102 -9.25 -7.12 30.68
N SER A 103 -10.39 -7.76 30.38
CA SER A 103 -10.77 -9.04 31.01
C SER A 103 -9.87 -10.19 30.53
N LEU A 104 -9.53 -10.21 29.24
CA LEU A 104 -8.62 -11.22 28.67
C LEU A 104 -7.20 -11.07 29.19
N GLN A 105 -6.75 -9.84 29.47
CA GLN A 105 -5.45 -9.61 30.08
C GLN A 105 -5.42 -10.15 31.51
N GLU A 106 -6.46 -9.90 32.31
CA GLU A 106 -6.58 -10.47 33.66
C GLU A 106 -6.55 -12.01 33.65
N ASP A 107 -7.28 -12.65 32.73
CA ASP A 107 -7.30 -14.11 32.60
C ASP A 107 -5.92 -14.66 32.19
N ASN A 108 -5.21 -14.01 31.26
CA ASN A 108 -3.85 -14.40 30.87
C ASN A 108 -2.86 -14.28 32.04
N GLU A 109 -2.98 -13.25 32.87
CA GLU A 109 -2.14 -13.08 34.06
C GLU A 109 -2.38 -14.20 35.07
N LEU A 110 -3.64 -14.62 35.26
CA LEU A 110 -3.99 -15.75 36.13
C LEU A 110 -3.45 -17.08 35.59
N ASP A 111 -3.53 -17.33 34.28
CA ASP A 111 -3.00 -18.53 33.64
C ASP A 111 -1.47 -18.60 33.73
N GLU A 112 -0.79 -17.46 33.56
CA GLU A 112 0.66 -17.36 33.75
C GLU A 112 1.08 -17.69 35.18
N VAL A 113 0.31 -17.23 36.18
CA VAL A 113 0.55 -17.56 37.59
C VAL A 113 0.30 -19.05 37.84
N ALA A 114 -0.79 -19.61 37.32
CA ALA A 114 -1.12 -21.02 37.46
C ALA A 114 -0.07 -21.93 36.80
N TRP A 115 0.46 -21.53 35.63
CA TRP A 115 1.54 -22.24 34.95
C TRP A 115 2.84 -22.24 35.78
N LYS A 116 3.23 -21.08 36.33
CA LYS A 116 4.42 -20.95 37.18
C LYS A 116 4.29 -21.77 38.46
N ASP A 117 3.13 -21.75 39.11
CA ASP A 117 2.87 -22.52 40.32
C ASP A 117 2.98 -24.03 40.05
N ARG A 118 2.41 -24.50 38.93
CA ARG A 118 2.54 -25.89 38.50
C ARG A 118 4.00 -26.30 38.29
N GLU A 119 4.82 -25.47 37.66
CA GLU A 119 6.23 -25.78 37.43
C GLU A 119 7.01 -25.86 38.76
N ILE A 120 6.76 -24.93 39.68
CA ILE A 120 7.35 -24.93 41.03
C ILE A 120 6.97 -26.22 41.78
N ALA A 121 5.69 -26.63 41.70
CA ALA A 121 5.21 -27.86 42.32
C ALA A 121 5.88 -29.12 41.75
N LEU A 122 6.09 -29.18 40.43
CA LEU A 122 6.79 -30.29 39.77
C LEU A 122 8.28 -30.36 40.16
N CYS A 123 8.95 -29.22 40.29
CA CYS A 123 10.33 -29.16 40.80
C CYS A 123 10.42 -29.62 42.25
N ALA A 124 9.48 -29.20 43.11
CA ALA A 124 9.43 -29.57 44.52
C ALA A 124 9.16 -31.07 44.75
N ALA A 125 8.41 -31.71 43.84
CA ALA A 125 8.11 -33.14 43.88
C ALA A 125 9.31 -34.04 43.49
N GLY A 126 10.50 -33.49 43.28
CA GLY A 126 11.73 -34.26 43.05
C GLY A 126 11.87 -34.83 41.64
N SER A 127 11.13 -34.33 40.65
CA SER A 127 11.17 -34.82 39.26
C SER A 127 12.45 -34.49 38.48
N GLY A 128 13.49 -33.93 39.12
CA GLY A 128 14.80 -33.69 38.51
C GLY A 128 14.83 -32.73 37.32
N ARG A 129 13.72 -32.03 37.03
CA ARG A 129 13.70 -30.92 36.07
C ARG A 129 14.07 -29.64 36.79
N THR A 130 15.10 -28.97 36.30
CA THR A 130 15.50 -27.63 36.73
C THR A 130 14.43 -26.62 36.30
N PRO A 131 14.13 -25.59 37.10
CA PRO A 131 13.11 -24.60 36.76
C PRO A 131 13.53 -23.92 35.46
N VAL A 132 12.64 -23.95 34.45
CA VAL A 132 12.83 -23.17 33.22
C VAL A 132 12.69 -21.70 33.62
N THR A 133 13.81 -21.00 33.77
CA THR A 133 13.81 -19.54 33.73
C THR A 133 13.29 -19.14 32.37
N ALA A 134 12.18 -18.39 32.37
CA ALA A 134 11.45 -17.90 31.22
C ALA A 134 12.38 -17.61 30.02
N VAL A 135 12.34 -18.52 29.04
CA VAL A 135 12.69 -18.22 27.66
C VAL A 135 11.40 -17.80 26.99
N ASN A 136 11.43 -16.60 26.41
CA ASN A 136 10.35 -15.94 25.69
C ASN A 136 9.54 -16.95 24.86
N ALA A 137 8.29 -17.18 25.27
CA ALA A 137 7.33 -17.98 24.55
C ALA A 137 6.91 -17.23 23.27
N THR A 138 7.55 -17.58 22.16
CA THR A 138 6.89 -17.56 20.85
C THR A 138 6.81 -19.01 20.38
N THR A 139 5.67 -19.33 19.79
CA THR A 139 5.31 -20.59 19.09
C THR A 139 4.77 -21.74 19.95
N SER A 140 3.43 -21.78 19.98
CA SER A 140 2.57 -22.96 19.81
C SER A 140 3.29 -24.22 19.29
N GLU A 141 3.46 -25.20 20.17
CA GLU A 141 3.48 -26.61 19.78
C GLU A 141 2.55 -27.42 20.68
N ARG A 142 1.50 -27.93 20.04
CA ARG A 142 0.46 -28.78 20.60
C ARG A 142 1.04 -30.16 20.93
N CYS A 143 0.76 -30.62 22.15
CA CYS A 143 1.09 -31.95 22.66
C CYS A 143 0.61 -33.09 21.75
N HIS A 144 1.48 -34.08 21.53
CA HIS A 144 1.06 -35.47 21.38
C HIS A 144 1.75 -36.32 22.45
N MET A 145 0.91 -37.09 23.14
CA MET A 145 1.17 -37.82 24.38
C MET A 145 2.08 -39.03 24.17
N LEU A 146 2.73 -39.40 25.27
CA LEU A 146 3.53 -40.60 25.51
C LEU A 146 2.68 -41.87 25.41
N GLU A 147 3.27 -42.98 24.95
CA GLU A 147 2.91 -44.31 25.44
C GLU A 147 4.16 -45.16 25.75
N ASP A 148 3.97 -45.99 26.76
CA ASP A 148 4.94 -46.62 27.65
C ASP A 148 5.68 -47.86 27.10
N LYS A 149 6.77 -48.13 27.82
CA LYS A 149 7.62 -49.32 27.89
C LYS A 149 6.96 -50.68 27.60
N ALA A 150 7.69 -51.56 26.92
CA ALA A 150 7.88 -52.95 27.37
C ALA A 150 9.17 -53.59 26.82
N SER A 151 9.85 -54.29 27.72
CA SER A 151 11.05 -55.12 27.56
C SER A 151 10.95 -56.21 26.48
N SER A 152 12.09 -56.62 25.93
CA SER A 152 12.70 -57.94 26.22
C SER A 152 13.55 -58.47 25.05
N SER A 153 14.80 -58.78 25.40
CA SER A 153 15.72 -59.84 24.96
C SER A 153 15.67 -60.50 23.57
N ASN A 154 16.91 -60.80 23.15
CA ASN A 154 17.40 -61.87 22.28
C ASN A 154 17.75 -61.56 20.81
N SER A 155 19.07 -61.42 20.63
CA SER A 155 19.95 -62.24 19.77
C SER A 155 19.42 -62.68 18.40
N VAL A 156 20.21 -62.40 17.36
CA VAL A 156 21.10 -63.39 16.74
C VAL A 156 21.89 -62.69 15.63
N SER A 157 23.20 -62.88 15.70
CA SER A 157 24.21 -62.46 14.73
C SER A 157 23.94 -63.01 13.33
N ARG A 158 24.33 -62.25 12.30
CA ARG A 158 25.10 -62.76 11.16
C ARG A 158 25.51 -61.62 10.23
N GLU A 159 26.78 -61.26 10.31
CA GLU A 159 27.50 -60.82 9.12
C GLU A 159 27.69 -62.01 8.17
N PRO A 160 27.91 -61.74 6.89
CA PRO A 160 29.13 -62.24 6.30
C PRO A 160 29.90 -61.13 5.56
N THR A 161 31.17 -61.05 5.90
CA THR A 161 32.22 -60.33 5.20
C THR A 161 32.45 -60.95 3.81
N THR A 162 32.38 -60.14 2.74
CA THR A 162 33.12 -60.40 1.49
C THR A 162 33.67 -59.10 0.91
N THR A 163 34.96 -58.92 1.18
CA THR A 163 36.06 -58.32 0.43
C THR A 163 35.80 -57.65 -0.94
N TYR A 164 36.29 -56.41 -1.03
CA TYR A 164 36.87 -55.71 -2.19
C TYR A 164 35.98 -55.32 -3.38
N ALA A 165 35.63 -54.02 -3.43
CA ALA A 165 35.86 -53.20 -4.61
C ALA A 165 35.91 -51.72 -4.19
N HIS A 166 37.09 -51.10 -4.31
CA HIS A 166 37.22 -49.65 -4.37
C HIS A 166 36.38 -49.14 -5.54
N SER A 167 35.17 -48.66 -5.24
CA SER A 167 34.37 -47.86 -6.16
C SER A 167 34.28 -46.50 -5.49
N SER A 168 35.07 -45.57 -6.01
CA SER A 168 34.97 -44.14 -5.75
C SER A 168 33.52 -43.72 -5.55
N GLU A 169 33.19 -43.26 -4.33
CA GLU A 169 31.97 -42.51 -4.08
C GLU A 169 31.88 -41.38 -5.11
N PRO A 170 30.75 -41.22 -5.83
CA PRO A 170 30.52 -39.99 -6.54
C PRO A 170 30.43 -38.92 -5.46
N SER A 171 31.38 -37.98 -5.51
CA SER A 171 31.43 -36.77 -4.70
C SER A 171 30.02 -36.23 -4.49
N SER A 172 29.62 -36.04 -3.23
CA SER A 172 28.46 -35.28 -2.79
C SER A 172 28.18 -34.10 -3.73
N SER A 173 27.26 -34.28 -4.67
CA SER A 173 26.78 -33.21 -5.54
C SER A 173 25.97 -32.28 -4.64
N GLN A 174 26.54 -31.12 -4.32
CA GLN A 174 25.94 -30.11 -3.46
C GLN A 174 24.52 -29.77 -3.94
N LEU A 175 23.50 -30.29 -3.24
CA LEU A 175 22.10 -29.96 -3.50
C LEU A 175 21.85 -28.50 -3.14
N GLN A 176 21.08 -27.79 -3.95
CA GLN A 176 20.76 -26.38 -3.74
C GLN A 176 19.28 -26.13 -4.01
N GLU A 177 18.72 -25.12 -3.33
CA GLU A 177 17.30 -24.79 -3.38
C GLU A 177 17.03 -23.64 -4.36
N CYS A 178 15.94 -23.75 -5.13
CA CYS A 178 15.47 -22.67 -5.97
C CYS A 178 14.70 -21.60 -5.16
N VAL A 179 15.08 -20.32 -5.31
CA VAL A 179 14.48 -19.21 -4.56
C VAL A 179 12.98 -18.98 -4.83
N ILE A 180 12.44 -19.45 -5.97
CA ILE A 180 11.04 -19.23 -6.33
C ILE A 180 10.13 -20.36 -5.82
N CYS A 181 10.58 -21.61 -5.88
CA CYS A 181 9.72 -22.76 -5.61
C CYS A 181 10.18 -23.63 -4.44
N CYS A 182 11.30 -23.29 -3.81
CA CYS A 182 11.82 -23.95 -2.62
C CYS A 182 12.11 -25.46 -2.76
N ILE A 183 12.31 -25.93 -4.00
CA ILE A 183 12.64 -27.33 -4.29
C ILE A 183 14.15 -27.47 -4.51
N THR A 184 14.74 -28.50 -3.90
CA THR A 184 16.17 -28.83 -4.00
C THR A 184 16.47 -29.73 -5.20
N VAL A 185 17.50 -29.39 -5.97
CA VAL A 185 17.97 -30.19 -7.10
C VAL A 185 19.50 -30.15 -7.21
N PRO A 186 20.12 -31.05 -8.00
CA PRO A 186 21.57 -31.00 -8.24
C PRO A 186 22.00 -29.67 -8.91
N ARG A 187 23.09 -29.08 -8.40
CA ARG A 187 23.61 -27.76 -8.83
C ARG A 187 23.83 -27.65 -10.35
N ASP A 188 24.19 -28.75 -11.01
CA ASP A 188 24.57 -28.77 -12.43
C ASP A 188 23.40 -28.52 -13.40
N ALA A 189 22.15 -28.49 -12.91
CA ALA A 189 20.95 -28.23 -13.70
C ALA A 189 20.32 -26.85 -13.41
N MET A 190 21.04 -25.93 -12.76
CA MET A 190 20.47 -24.67 -12.25
C MET A 190 21.12 -23.41 -12.81
N TYR A 191 20.35 -22.32 -12.82
CA TYR A 191 20.77 -20.99 -13.25
C TYR A 191 21.11 -20.16 -12.01
N ILE A 192 22.33 -19.62 -11.98
CA ILE A 192 22.83 -18.83 -10.83
C ILE A 192 22.81 -17.36 -11.23
N ALA A 193 22.06 -16.55 -10.48
CA ALA A 193 22.03 -15.11 -10.70
C ALA A 193 23.34 -14.46 -10.23
N SER A 194 23.76 -13.40 -10.92
CA SER A 194 24.95 -12.59 -10.60
C SER A 194 24.79 -11.68 -9.39
N CYS A 195 23.75 -11.87 -8.56
CA CYS A 195 23.52 -11.08 -7.36
C CYS A 195 24.53 -11.43 -6.24
N PRO A 196 24.72 -10.57 -5.22
CA PRO A 196 25.66 -10.81 -4.12
C PRO A 196 25.44 -12.14 -3.40
N SER A 197 24.18 -12.52 -3.21
CA SER A 197 23.77 -13.77 -2.56
C SER A 197 23.82 -15.01 -3.47
N ARG A 198 24.17 -14.85 -4.75
CA ARG A 198 24.22 -15.90 -5.79
C ARG A 198 23.00 -16.83 -5.79
N HIS A 199 21.80 -16.24 -5.75
CA HIS A 199 20.55 -17.01 -5.74
C HIS A 199 20.40 -17.89 -6.97
N ILE A 200 19.72 -19.02 -6.77
CA ILE A 200 19.66 -20.12 -7.71
C ILE A 200 18.21 -20.32 -8.19
N TYR A 201 18.04 -20.60 -9.47
CA TYR A 201 16.75 -20.73 -10.14
C TYR A 201 16.68 -22.02 -10.94
N HIS A 202 15.51 -22.68 -10.91
CA HIS A 202 15.17 -23.64 -11.95
C HIS A 202 14.98 -22.94 -13.29
N SER A 203 15.32 -23.61 -14.39
CA SER A 203 15.03 -23.14 -15.76
C SER A 203 13.58 -22.66 -15.92
N ARG A 204 12.61 -23.48 -15.48
CA ARG A 204 11.18 -23.16 -15.56
C ARG A 204 10.78 -21.96 -14.70
N CYS A 205 11.32 -21.85 -13.48
CA CYS A 205 11.00 -20.75 -12.58
C CYS A 205 11.59 -19.43 -13.07
N LEU A 206 12.81 -19.48 -13.62
CA LEU A 206 13.43 -18.32 -14.27
C LEU A 206 12.61 -17.89 -15.48
N LEU A 207 12.24 -18.82 -16.37
CA LEU A 207 11.37 -18.51 -17.52
C LEU A 207 10.03 -17.91 -17.11
N ALA A 208 9.39 -18.45 -16.07
CA ALA A 208 8.14 -17.92 -15.55
C ALA A 208 8.30 -16.47 -15.04
N LEU A 209 9.41 -16.15 -14.37
CA LEU A 209 9.73 -14.79 -13.93
C LEU A 209 9.88 -13.84 -15.14
N ILE A 210 10.57 -14.27 -16.20
CA ILE A 210 10.72 -13.46 -17.43
C ILE A 210 9.37 -13.26 -18.13
N HIS A 211 8.54 -14.30 -18.22
CA HIS A 211 7.20 -14.20 -18.81
C HIS A 211 6.29 -13.27 -17.99
N ALA A 212 6.44 -13.24 -16.67
CA ALA A 212 5.73 -12.30 -15.81
C ALA A 212 6.20 -10.86 -16.04
N SER A 213 7.52 -10.61 -16.16
CA SER A 213 8.05 -9.27 -16.39
C SER A 213 7.68 -8.68 -17.76
N MET A 214 7.41 -9.51 -18.77
CA MET A 214 6.89 -9.03 -20.06
C MET A 214 5.44 -8.52 -19.99
N LYS A 215 4.68 -8.93 -18.95
CA LYS A 215 3.28 -8.53 -18.76
C LYS A 215 3.13 -7.39 -17.77
N ASP A 216 3.94 -7.40 -16.71
CA ASP A 216 3.90 -6.43 -15.63
C ASP A 216 5.12 -5.51 -15.66
N GLU A 217 4.87 -4.22 -15.87
CA GLU A 217 5.89 -3.17 -15.90
C GLU A 217 6.65 -3.05 -14.58
N SER A 218 6.01 -3.33 -13.44
CA SER A 218 6.65 -3.25 -12.12
C SER A 218 7.75 -4.31 -11.92
N LEU A 219 7.70 -5.38 -12.71
CA LEU A 219 8.66 -6.48 -12.68
C LEU A 219 9.75 -6.34 -13.76
N MET A 220 9.74 -5.27 -14.55
CA MET A 220 10.71 -5.00 -15.62
C MET A 220 11.70 -3.91 -15.18
N PRO A 221 13.03 -4.13 -15.28
CA PRO A 221 13.70 -5.36 -15.68
C PRO A 221 13.61 -6.47 -14.61
N PRO A 222 13.73 -7.76 -14.98
CA PRO A 222 13.76 -8.85 -14.02
C PRO A 222 14.96 -8.68 -13.08
N VAL A 223 14.69 -8.55 -11.78
CA VAL A 223 15.71 -8.33 -10.74
C VAL A 223 15.80 -9.47 -9.75
N CYS A 224 17.00 -9.67 -9.22
CA CYS A 224 17.31 -10.54 -8.10
C CYS A 224 18.12 -9.73 -7.07
N CYS A 225 17.63 -9.60 -5.82
CA CYS A 225 18.23 -8.72 -4.81
C CYS A 225 18.43 -7.28 -5.29
N LYS A 226 17.47 -6.72 -6.04
CA LYS A 226 17.57 -5.39 -6.69
C LYS A 226 18.67 -5.26 -7.75
N VAL A 227 19.35 -6.35 -8.10
CA VAL A 227 20.30 -6.40 -9.21
C VAL A 227 19.62 -7.02 -10.42
N GLY A 228 19.71 -6.37 -11.58
CA GLY A 228 19.18 -6.93 -12.83
C GLY A 228 19.77 -8.31 -13.10
N ILE A 229 18.92 -9.29 -13.40
CA ILE A 229 19.36 -10.61 -13.81
C ILE A 229 20.00 -10.47 -15.21
N ASP A 230 21.21 -11.01 -15.37
CA ASP A 230 21.96 -10.94 -16.64
C ASP A 230 21.16 -11.58 -17.78
N GLU A 231 20.99 -10.85 -18.89
CA GLU A 231 20.25 -11.34 -20.06
C GLU A 231 20.88 -12.60 -20.65
N ASN A 232 22.21 -12.77 -20.56
CA ASN A 232 22.90 -13.97 -21.04
C ASN A 232 22.48 -15.23 -20.29
N LEU A 233 21.94 -15.09 -19.06
CA LEU A 233 21.49 -16.21 -18.25
C LEU A 233 20.19 -16.83 -18.79
N PHE A 234 19.28 -16.02 -19.34
CA PHE A 234 17.93 -16.47 -19.71
C PHE A 234 17.58 -16.31 -21.19
N LEU A 235 18.25 -15.45 -21.96
CA LEU A 235 18.00 -15.35 -23.40
C LEU A 235 18.17 -16.69 -24.16
N PRO A 236 19.11 -17.59 -23.79
CA PRO A 236 19.20 -18.91 -24.40
C PRO A 236 18.01 -19.84 -24.08
N LEU A 237 17.31 -19.58 -22.97
CA LEU A 237 16.14 -20.37 -22.55
C LEU A 237 14.86 -20.01 -23.30
N LEU A 238 14.79 -18.79 -23.83
CA LEU A 238 13.64 -18.29 -24.58
C LEU A 238 13.66 -18.83 -26.02
N ASN A 239 12.48 -19.05 -26.59
CA ASN A 239 12.36 -19.28 -28.04
C ASN A 239 12.63 -17.95 -28.80
N LYS A 240 12.58 -17.97 -30.14
CA LYS A 240 12.87 -16.75 -30.92
C LYS A 240 11.79 -15.68 -30.70
N GLU A 241 10.54 -16.10 -30.66
CA GLU A 241 9.36 -15.25 -30.53
C GLU A 241 9.37 -14.49 -29.18
N ASP A 242 9.61 -15.19 -28.08
CA ASP A 242 9.67 -14.65 -26.72
C ASP A 242 10.89 -13.75 -26.54
N ARG A 243 12.03 -14.03 -27.21
CA ARG A 243 13.18 -13.12 -27.21
C ARG A 243 12.85 -11.80 -27.87
N ASP A 244 12.23 -11.85 -29.06
CA ASP A 244 11.82 -10.65 -29.79
C ASP A 244 10.76 -9.87 -28.99
N GLU A 245 9.88 -10.57 -28.27
CA GLU A 245 8.93 -9.95 -27.36
C GLU A 245 9.59 -9.30 -26.14
N PHE A 246 10.53 -9.99 -25.49
CA PHE A 246 11.25 -9.46 -24.35
C PHE A 246 11.99 -8.17 -24.70
N ILE A 247 12.68 -8.13 -25.84
CA ILE A 247 13.41 -6.94 -26.31
C ILE A 247 12.43 -5.78 -26.55
N ARG A 248 11.30 -6.02 -27.23
CA ARG A 248 10.27 -5.01 -27.44
C ARG A 248 9.70 -4.48 -26.13
N LYS A 249 9.39 -5.37 -25.19
CA LYS A 249 8.80 -5.00 -23.89
C LYS A 249 9.78 -4.27 -22.99
N ARG A 250 11.06 -4.67 -23.01
CA ARG A 250 12.14 -3.96 -22.33
C ARG A 250 12.29 -2.53 -22.85
N GLU A 251 12.28 -2.32 -24.16
CA GLU A 251 12.37 -0.98 -24.76
C GLU A 251 11.11 -0.15 -24.46
N GLU A 252 9.93 -0.76 -24.61
CA GLU A 252 8.64 -0.15 -24.31
C GLU A 252 8.59 0.35 -22.86
N PHE A 253 8.78 -0.55 -21.89
CA PHE A 253 8.71 -0.22 -20.46
C PHE A 253 9.87 0.66 -19.99
N GLY A 254 11.06 0.52 -20.58
CA GLY A 254 12.20 1.40 -20.30
C GLY A 254 12.04 2.83 -20.83
N THR A 255 11.12 3.08 -21.76
CA THR A 255 10.90 4.41 -22.34
C THR A 255 9.98 5.25 -21.44
N LYS A 256 10.43 6.43 -21.01
CA LYS A 256 9.62 7.35 -20.19
C LYS A 256 8.46 7.97 -20.98
N ASP A 257 8.76 8.66 -22.08
CA ASP A 257 7.77 9.33 -22.93
C ASP A 257 7.39 8.45 -24.13
N ARG A 258 6.55 7.45 -23.87
CA ARG A 258 6.10 6.46 -24.86
C ARG A 258 5.07 7.05 -25.83
N LEU A 259 5.16 6.62 -27.09
CA LEU A 259 4.13 6.81 -28.09
C LEU A 259 3.57 5.47 -28.55
N TYR A 260 2.25 5.38 -28.53
CA TYR A 260 1.50 4.24 -29.02
C TYR A 260 0.71 4.62 -30.26
N CYS A 261 0.39 3.64 -31.09
CA CYS A 261 -0.53 3.84 -32.20
C CYS A 261 -1.90 4.28 -31.67
N ASN A 262 -2.45 5.38 -32.22
CA ASN A 262 -3.78 5.86 -31.81
C ASN A 262 -4.92 4.86 -32.06
N ASN A 263 -4.72 3.90 -32.96
CA ASN A 263 -5.71 2.87 -33.21
C ASN A 263 -5.75 1.90 -32.03
N VAL A 264 -6.84 1.93 -31.27
CA VAL A 264 -7.06 1.10 -30.07
C VAL A 264 -6.85 -0.40 -30.36
N SER A 265 -7.29 -0.89 -31.52
CA SER A 265 -7.10 -2.30 -31.91
C SER A 265 -5.64 -2.67 -32.22
N CYS A 266 -4.82 -1.67 -32.59
CA CYS A 266 -3.41 -1.87 -32.90
C CYS A 266 -2.54 -1.69 -31.66
N SER A 267 -2.66 -0.53 -31.00
CA SER A 267 -1.94 -0.08 -29.80
C SER A 267 -0.44 -0.41 -29.80
N ALA A 268 0.17 -0.51 -30.97
CA ALA A 268 1.57 -0.87 -31.11
C ALA A 268 2.46 0.27 -30.60
N PHE A 269 3.51 -0.08 -29.86
CA PHE A 269 4.55 0.86 -29.43
C PHE A 269 5.30 1.41 -30.66
N LEU A 270 5.42 2.73 -30.75
CA LEU A 270 6.02 3.46 -31.88
C LEU A 270 7.39 4.08 -31.53
N GLY A 271 7.83 3.96 -30.27
CA GLY A 271 9.09 4.49 -29.77
C GLY A 271 8.93 5.66 -28.78
N ALA A 272 10.07 6.23 -28.40
CA ALA A 272 10.16 7.44 -27.59
C ALA A 272 9.81 8.70 -28.40
N VAL A 273 9.23 9.70 -27.72
CA VAL A 273 8.94 11.00 -28.30
C VAL A 273 9.62 12.13 -27.55
N GLU A 274 10.28 13.00 -28.31
CA GLU A 274 10.72 14.31 -27.85
C GLU A 274 9.53 15.27 -27.89
N ARG A 275 9.24 15.93 -26.76
CA ARG A 275 7.99 16.65 -26.50
C ARG A 275 7.72 17.85 -27.41
N GLU A 276 8.73 18.37 -28.12
CA GLU A 276 8.63 19.70 -28.73
C GLU A 276 8.14 19.72 -30.19
N ALA A 277 8.16 18.59 -30.91
CA ALA A 277 7.90 18.61 -32.35
C ALA A 277 6.55 17.98 -32.73
N LYS A 278 5.60 18.82 -33.16
CA LYS A 278 4.36 18.36 -33.82
C LYS A 278 4.68 17.69 -35.16
N GLN A 279 4.79 16.37 -35.13
CA GLN A 279 5.10 15.55 -36.30
C GLN A 279 4.23 14.29 -36.31
N PRO A 280 3.93 13.74 -37.49
CA PRO A 280 3.31 12.43 -37.61
C PRO A 280 4.35 11.33 -37.35
N LYS A 281 3.92 10.26 -36.69
CA LYS A 281 4.62 8.96 -36.65
C LYS A 281 3.70 7.90 -37.23
N LYS A 282 4.13 7.28 -38.32
CA LYS A 282 3.42 6.18 -38.98
C LYS A 282 3.62 4.89 -38.20
N CYS A 283 2.54 4.13 -38.02
CA CYS A 283 2.58 2.80 -37.44
C CYS A 283 2.95 1.75 -38.50
N ASP A 284 3.98 0.94 -38.23
CA ASP A 284 4.43 -0.11 -39.16
C ASP A 284 3.44 -1.29 -39.25
N ARG A 285 2.58 -1.47 -38.24
CA ARG A 285 1.60 -2.57 -38.18
C ARG A 285 0.30 -2.26 -38.94
N CYS A 286 -0.27 -1.08 -38.75
CA CYS A 286 -1.58 -0.72 -39.32
C CYS A 286 -1.55 0.49 -40.26
N GLY A 287 -0.42 1.19 -40.38
CA GLY A 287 -0.26 2.34 -41.26
C GLY A 287 -0.83 3.66 -40.72
N ASN A 288 -1.58 3.66 -39.62
CA ASN A 288 -2.14 4.90 -39.05
C ASN A 288 -1.05 5.86 -38.57
N GLU A 289 -1.30 7.15 -38.74
CA GLU A 289 -0.42 8.22 -38.31
C GLU A 289 -0.87 8.77 -36.95
N THR A 290 0.07 8.82 -36.00
CA THR A 290 -0.16 9.36 -34.66
C THR A 290 0.64 10.64 -34.49
N CYS A 291 0.02 11.68 -33.94
CA CYS A 291 0.67 12.94 -33.64
C CYS A 291 1.60 12.77 -32.43
N LYS A 292 2.88 13.13 -32.57
CA LYS A 292 3.86 13.06 -31.46
C LYS A 292 3.50 13.99 -30.29
N ALA A 293 2.92 15.16 -30.57
CA ALA A 293 2.62 16.17 -29.56
C ALA A 293 1.42 15.78 -28.67
N CYS A 294 0.25 15.53 -29.27
CA CYS A 294 -0.96 15.20 -28.51
C CYS A 294 -1.18 13.69 -28.29
N LYS A 295 -0.33 12.83 -28.86
CA LYS A 295 -0.44 11.36 -28.87
C LYS A 295 -1.76 10.82 -29.48
N GLY A 296 -2.57 11.69 -30.09
CA GLY A 296 -3.80 11.35 -30.79
C GLY A 296 -3.63 11.11 -32.29
N PRO A 297 -4.73 10.97 -33.04
CA PRO A 297 -4.69 10.85 -34.50
C PRO A 297 -3.97 12.03 -35.15
N TRP A 298 -3.19 11.78 -36.20
CA TRP A 298 -2.57 12.86 -36.95
C TRP A 298 -3.64 13.74 -37.60
N HIS A 299 -3.63 15.03 -37.25
CA HIS A 299 -4.61 16.01 -37.69
C HIS A 299 -4.06 17.02 -38.71
N GLY A 300 -2.79 16.88 -39.12
CA GLY A 300 -2.11 17.81 -40.02
C GLY A 300 -1.40 18.97 -39.32
N TYR A 301 -0.54 19.69 -40.04
CA TYR A 301 0.29 20.75 -39.45
C TYR A 301 -0.50 21.99 -38.98
N LYS A 302 -1.61 22.32 -39.64
CA LYS A 302 -2.37 23.57 -39.40
C LYS A 302 -3.39 23.50 -38.26
N SER A 303 -3.89 22.31 -37.93
CA SER A 303 -4.92 22.08 -36.91
C SER A 303 -4.31 22.04 -35.51
N ILE A 304 -4.97 22.62 -34.50
CA ILE A 304 -4.43 22.66 -33.14
C ILE A 304 -4.58 21.28 -32.48
N CYS A 305 -3.63 20.91 -31.62
CA CYS A 305 -3.69 19.69 -30.82
C CYS A 305 -4.80 19.84 -29.77
N ALA A 306 -5.66 18.83 -29.62
CA ALA A 306 -6.79 18.87 -28.66
C ALA A 306 -6.39 18.96 -27.17
N GLY A 307 -5.09 18.92 -26.84
CA GLY A 307 -4.57 19.03 -25.47
C GLY A 307 -3.91 20.38 -25.12
N ASP A 308 -3.75 21.27 -26.11
CA ASP A 308 -2.99 22.53 -25.98
C ASP A 308 -3.88 23.75 -25.72
N SER A 309 -5.15 23.56 -25.35
CA SER A 309 -6.08 24.68 -25.19
C SER A 309 -6.98 24.47 -23.98
N ASP A 310 -6.52 25.01 -22.85
CA ASP A 310 -7.26 25.93 -21.98
C ASP A 310 -6.68 25.82 -20.57
N GLU A 311 -5.62 26.58 -20.28
CA GLU A 311 -5.07 26.74 -18.93
C GLU A 311 -6.18 27.09 -17.92
N ALA A 312 -7.16 27.89 -18.35
CA ALA A 312 -8.35 28.21 -17.56
C ALA A 312 -9.24 26.99 -17.24
N ALA A 313 -9.34 26.02 -18.15
CA ALA A 313 -10.04 24.76 -17.88
C ALA A 313 -9.23 23.87 -16.94
N ILE A 314 -7.89 23.87 -17.04
CA ILE A 314 -7.01 23.15 -16.11
C ILE A 314 -7.11 23.74 -14.70
N ASP A 315 -7.23 25.07 -14.58
CA ASP A 315 -7.42 25.74 -13.29
C ASP A 315 -8.77 25.34 -12.67
N LEU A 316 -9.86 25.40 -13.45
CA LEU A 316 -11.18 24.96 -12.99
C LEU A 316 -11.20 23.47 -12.59
N LEU A 317 -10.49 22.62 -13.34
CA LEU A 317 -10.40 21.19 -13.04
C LEU A 317 -9.56 20.92 -11.78
N ARG A 318 -8.58 21.77 -11.47
CA ARG A 318 -7.83 21.73 -10.20
C ARG A 318 -8.74 22.03 -9.01
N ASP A 319 -9.66 22.99 -9.16
CA ASP A 319 -10.59 23.37 -8.10
C ASP A 319 -11.58 22.24 -7.73
N ILE A 320 -11.84 21.30 -8.66
CA ILE A 320 -12.67 20.10 -8.41
C ILE A 320 -11.84 18.85 -8.06
N GLY A 321 -10.56 19.03 -7.68
CA GLY A 321 -9.70 17.92 -7.22
C GLY A 321 -9.06 17.08 -8.33
N MET A 322 -9.18 17.48 -9.60
CA MET A 322 -8.52 16.82 -10.73
C MET A 322 -7.16 17.46 -11.04
N GLN A 323 -6.13 16.65 -11.21
CA GLN A 323 -4.78 17.12 -11.54
C GLN A 323 -4.28 16.51 -12.86
N ARG A 324 -3.38 17.21 -13.55
CA ARG A 324 -2.65 16.61 -14.69
C ARG A 324 -1.49 15.77 -14.17
N CYS A 325 -1.43 14.51 -14.60
CA CYS A 325 -0.24 13.69 -14.37
C CYS A 325 1.00 14.37 -14.98
N PRO A 326 2.09 14.62 -14.23
CA PRO A 326 3.27 15.31 -14.75
C PRO A 326 4.05 14.49 -15.80
N GLY A 327 3.79 13.18 -15.89
CA GLY A 327 4.39 12.31 -16.90
C GLY A 327 3.60 12.27 -18.22
N CYS A 328 2.28 12.05 -18.15
CA CYS A 328 1.45 11.81 -19.35
C CYS A 328 0.42 12.91 -19.65
N LEU A 329 0.31 13.93 -18.79
CA LEU A 329 -0.60 15.08 -18.89
C LEU A 329 -2.11 14.73 -18.95
N ARG A 330 -2.47 13.48 -18.68
CA ARG A 330 -3.86 13.06 -18.51
C ARG A 330 -4.43 13.64 -17.21
N MET A 331 -5.69 14.07 -17.27
CA MET A 331 -6.45 14.45 -16.07
C MET A 331 -6.73 13.20 -15.23
N VAL A 332 -6.38 13.26 -13.95
CA VAL A 332 -6.63 12.22 -12.97
C VAL A 332 -7.32 12.84 -11.77
N GLU A 333 -8.37 12.20 -11.30
CA GLU A 333 -9.05 12.50 -10.04
C GLU A 333 -8.36 11.69 -8.93
N LEU A 334 -8.14 12.29 -7.76
CA LEU A 334 -7.75 11.50 -6.61
C LEU A 334 -9.01 11.07 -5.86
N ILE A 335 -9.23 9.77 -5.83
CA ILE A 335 -10.41 9.19 -5.17
C ILE A 335 -10.06 8.83 -3.73
N ASP A 336 -8.85 8.30 -3.48
CA ASP A 336 -8.27 8.10 -2.14
C ASP A 336 -6.76 7.76 -2.23
N GLY A 337 -5.98 8.04 -1.18
CA GLY A 337 -4.53 7.78 -1.12
C GLY A 337 -3.61 9.01 -1.28
N CYS A 338 -2.32 8.89 -0.92
CA CYS A 338 -1.44 10.03 -0.65
C CYS A 338 -1.19 10.94 -1.87
N TYR A 339 -1.70 12.18 -1.83
CA TYR A 339 -1.05 13.30 -2.49
C TYR A 339 0.30 13.52 -1.80
N HIS A 340 1.39 13.49 -2.55
CA HIS A 340 2.69 13.78 -1.95
C HIS A 340 2.69 15.25 -1.48
N ILE A 341 2.49 15.41 -0.16
CA ILE A 341 2.44 16.61 0.67
C ILE A 341 1.04 17.21 0.80
N ASP A 342 0.23 16.57 1.63
CA ASP A 342 -0.90 17.21 2.30
C ASP A 342 -0.36 18.06 3.47
N GLU A 343 -0.61 19.36 3.41
CA GLU A 343 -0.14 20.30 4.43
C GLU A 343 -0.73 19.94 5.80
N ASP A 344 -1.96 19.42 5.85
CA ASP A 344 -2.61 19.02 7.09
C ASP A 344 -1.95 17.81 7.75
N ARG A 345 -1.52 16.81 6.97
CA ARG A 345 -0.76 15.66 7.49
C ARG A 345 0.63 16.06 7.99
N LEU A 346 1.28 16.99 7.30
CA LEU A 346 2.57 17.56 7.73
C LEU A 346 2.42 18.35 9.03
N LEU A 347 1.33 19.10 9.18
CA LEU A 347 0.99 19.80 10.41
C LEU A 347 0.64 18.80 11.53
N GLN A 348 -0.07 17.71 11.24
CA GLN A 348 -0.37 16.66 12.23
C GLN A 348 0.90 15.95 12.72
N GLU A 349 1.81 15.57 11.81
CA GLU A 349 3.07 14.92 12.17
C GLU A 349 4.01 15.87 12.94
N ALA A 350 4.10 17.13 12.52
CA ALA A 350 4.83 18.16 13.28
C ALA A 350 4.22 18.37 14.67
N THR A 351 2.89 18.32 14.79
CA THR A 351 2.19 18.43 16.08
C THR A 351 2.51 17.25 16.98
N GLN A 352 2.49 16.02 16.44
CA GLN A 352 2.84 14.82 17.18
C GLN A 352 4.29 14.86 17.68
N ARG A 353 5.24 15.31 16.85
CA ARG A 353 6.66 15.43 17.24
C ARG A 353 6.90 16.50 18.30
N VAL A 354 6.21 17.64 18.22
CA VAL A 354 6.29 18.69 19.25
C VAL A 354 5.70 18.21 20.58
N ARG A 355 4.54 17.55 20.55
CA ARG A 355 3.92 16.95 21.75
C ARG A 355 4.81 15.87 22.38
N ARG A 356 5.48 15.07 21.54
CA ARG A 356 6.44 14.05 21.99
C ARG A 356 7.66 14.66 22.69
N ASP A 357 8.17 15.77 22.18
CA ASP A 357 9.39 16.42 22.67
C ASP A 357 9.12 17.53 23.71
N GLU A 358 7.88 17.66 24.20
CA GLU A 358 7.46 18.72 25.11
C GLU A 358 8.24 18.65 26.44
N PRO A 359 9.01 19.69 26.82
CA PRO A 359 9.73 19.68 28.08
C PRO A 359 8.75 19.80 29.24
N ARG A 360 8.82 18.88 30.21
CA ARG A 360 8.02 18.94 31.44
C ARG A 360 8.30 20.25 32.19
N GLY A 361 7.39 21.21 32.14
CA GLY A 361 7.49 22.44 32.94
C GLY A 361 6.68 23.64 32.45
N TYR A 362 6.54 24.63 33.33
CA TYR A 362 5.63 25.78 33.24
C TYR A 362 5.91 26.77 32.08
N PHE A 363 7.05 26.64 31.38
CA PHE A 363 7.42 27.49 30.23
C PHE A 363 6.97 26.93 28.86
N ALA A 364 6.36 25.74 28.82
CA ALA A 364 6.06 25.00 27.58
C ALA A 364 5.15 25.76 26.59
N ARG A 365 4.13 26.49 27.09
CA ARG A 365 3.08 27.08 26.23
C ARG A 365 3.53 28.20 25.29
N PHE A 366 4.71 28.79 25.50
CA PHE A 366 5.22 29.89 24.68
C PHE A 366 6.20 29.44 23.58
N LEU A 367 6.76 28.22 23.66
CA LEU A 367 7.73 27.69 22.70
C LEU A 367 7.13 26.76 21.64
N ASP A 368 5.92 26.24 21.87
CA ASP A 368 5.22 25.31 20.96
C ASP A 368 5.14 25.82 19.53
N ALA A 369 4.76 27.08 19.32
CA ALA A 369 4.65 27.64 17.97
C ALA A 369 6.00 27.74 17.24
N ILE A 370 7.10 27.94 17.97
CA ILE A 370 8.45 28.03 17.40
C ILE A 370 8.97 26.63 17.07
N LEU A 371 8.80 25.67 17.99
CA LEU A 371 9.16 24.27 17.78
C LEU A 371 8.35 23.65 16.66
N PHE A 372 7.05 23.92 16.62
CA PHE A 372 6.14 23.49 15.55
C PHE A 372 6.58 24.01 14.18
N ARG A 373 6.84 25.31 14.04
CA ARG A 373 7.34 25.88 12.78
C ARG A 373 8.68 25.27 12.35
N ARG A 374 9.55 24.97 13.31
CA ARG A 374 10.84 24.30 13.04
C ARG A 374 10.63 22.88 12.55
N GLU A 375 9.74 22.10 13.18
CA GLU A 375 9.47 20.71 12.77
C GLU A 375 8.71 20.62 11.45
N VAL A 376 7.75 21.51 11.21
CA VAL A 376 7.11 21.70 9.90
C VAL A 376 8.17 21.96 8.82
N ALA A 377 9.13 22.87 9.09
CA ALA A 377 10.20 23.16 8.14
C ALA A 377 11.14 21.95 7.94
N ALA A 378 11.49 21.21 9.00
CA ALA A 378 12.33 20.02 8.88
C ALA A 378 11.65 18.91 8.08
N LEU A 379 10.37 18.62 8.35
CA LEU A 379 9.57 17.64 7.63
C LEU A 379 9.42 18.00 6.16
N ARG A 380 9.22 19.27 5.82
CA ARG A 380 9.11 19.74 4.42
C ARG A 380 10.31 19.39 3.53
N TYR A 381 11.51 19.27 4.09
CA TYR A 381 12.73 18.99 3.34
C TYR A 381 13.33 17.60 3.62
N HIS A 382 12.94 16.94 4.71
CA HIS A 382 13.51 15.66 5.17
C HIS A 382 12.45 14.57 5.44
N HIS A 383 11.28 14.64 4.80
CA HIS A 383 10.19 13.64 4.90
C HIS A 383 10.56 12.22 4.39
N GLU A 384 11.61 12.10 3.58
CA GLU A 384 12.10 10.82 3.10
C GLU A 384 13.44 10.53 3.77
N CYS A 385 13.46 9.63 4.75
CA CYS A 385 14.72 9.14 5.29
C CYS A 385 15.39 8.24 4.24
N ARG A 386 16.30 8.81 3.45
CA ARG A 386 17.14 8.08 2.48
C ARG A 386 18.51 7.70 3.06
N TYR A 387 18.74 7.97 4.34
CA TYR A 387 20.05 7.87 4.97
C TYR A 387 20.25 6.51 5.65
N ALA A 388 21.08 5.68 5.04
CA ALA A 388 21.57 4.46 5.66
C ALA A 388 22.75 4.81 6.58
N GLY A 389 22.54 4.94 7.89
CA GLY A 389 23.68 4.98 8.82
C GLY A 389 23.51 5.57 10.21
N HIS A 390 22.41 6.27 10.52
CA HIS A 390 22.32 6.96 11.82
C HIS A 390 21.03 6.63 12.56
N TRP A 391 21.02 5.46 13.20
CA TRP A 391 19.95 5.01 14.08
C TRP A 391 20.50 4.83 15.49
N GLU A 392 19.96 5.59 16.43
CA GLU A 392 20.29 5.49 17.84
C GLU A 392 19.24 4.63 18.55
N ARG A 393 19.69 3.75 19.46
CA ARG A 393 18.79 2.96 20.30
C ARG A 393 18.30 3.83 21.44
N VAL A 394 16.99 3.94 21.58
CA VAL A 394 16.33 4.66 22.67
C VAL A 394 15.63 3.63 23.54
N GLU A 395 15.94 3.60 24.83
CA GLU A 395 15.32 2.69 25.81
C GLU A 395 13.97 3.25 26.26
N GLY A 396 12.96 2.39 26.35
CA GLY A 396 11.59 2.73 26.77
C GLY A 396 10.51 2.05 25.95
N ILE A 397 9.26 2.27 26.35
CA ILE A 397 8.07 1.78 25.66
C ILE A 397 7.68 2.77 24.57
N TYR A 398 7.71 2.35 23.32
CA TYR A 398 7.42 3.20 22.17
C TYR A 398 6.71 2.44 21.05
N GLU A 399 5.80 3.08 20.34
CA GLU A 399 5.17 2.51 19.15
C GLU A 399 6.03 2.72 17.90
N CYS A 400 6.13 1.71 17.03
CA CYS A 400 6.82 1.82 15.76
C CYS A 400 5.98 2.61 14.75
N GLU A 401 6.52 3.69 14.18
CA GLU A 401 5.83 4.55 13.20
C GLU A 401 5.54 3.88 11.83
N ASN A 402 5.98 2.63 11.62
CA ASN A 402 5.88 1.94 10.33
C ASN A 402 5.04 0.66 10.39
N CYS A 403 5.12 -0.10 11.49
CA CYS A 403 4.27 -1.28 11.69
C CYS A 403 3.24 -1.10 12.80
N PHE A 404 3.25 0.05 13.49
CA PHE A 404 2.37 0.40 14.61
C PHE A 404 2.45 -0.57 15.80
N GLU A 405 3.48 -1.41 15.83
CA GLU A 405 3.71 -2.36 16.90
C GLU A 405 4.40 -1.67 18.09
N THR A 406 3.92 -1.93 19.29
CA THR A 406 4.50 -1.38 20.52
C THR A 406 5.77 -2.13 20.89
N MET A 407 6.88 -1.41 20.92
CA MET A 407 8.18 -1.86 21.39
C MET A 407 8.29 -1.61 22.88
N LEU A 408 8.34 -2.67 23.69
CA LEU A 408 8.27 -2.57 25.15
C LEU A 408 9.61 -2.18 25.82
N GLU A 409 10.74 -2.47 25.18
CA GLU A 409 12.06 -2.23 25.77
C GLU A 409 12.84 -1.11 25.09
N TYR A 410 12.81 -1.06 23.76
CA TYR A 410 13.61 -0.11 22.99
C TYR A 410 13.07 0.10 21.58
N ILE A 411 13.37 1.27 21.04
CA ILE A 411 13.11 1.60 19.63
C ILE A 411 14.35 2.24 19.01
N PHE A 412 14.42 2.27 17.68
CA PHE A 412 15.49 3.00 16.99
C PHE A 412 14.98 4.34 16.49
N GLU A 413 15.63 5.43 16.89
CA GLU A 413 15.35 6.79 16.40
C GLU A 413 16.43 7.18 15.38
N CYS A 414 16.03 7.66 14.20
CA CYS A 414 16.97 8.18 13.22
C CYS A 414 17.48 9.57 13.63
N SER A 415 18.79 9.80 13.66
CA SER A 415 19.34 11.10 14.11
C SER A 415 19.04 12.25 13.14
N GLU A 416 18.73 11.96 11.87
CA GLU A 416 18.47 12.98 10.84
C GLU A 416 16.99 13.29 10.67
N CYS A 417 16.15 12.25 10.53
CA CYS A 417 14.71 12.43 10.31
C CYS A 417 13.85 12.22 11.56
N ARG A 418 14.45 11.81 12.70
CA ARG A 418 13.79 11.57 14.00
C ARG A 418 12.59 10.63 13.99
N MET A 419 12.52 9.78 12.97
CA MET A 419 11.57 8.68 12.88
C MET A 419 11.96 7.58 13.85
N ARG A 420 10.96 7.01 14.53
CA ARG A 420 11.12 5.84 15.38
C ARG A 420 10.61 4.57 14.70
N ALA A 421 11.49 3.58 14.57
CA ALA A 421 11.16 2.31 13.94
C ALA A 421 11.67 1.13 14.77
N CYS A 422 10.92 0.03 14.78
CA CYS A 422 11.38 -1.24 15.31
C CYS A 422 12.56 -1.80 14.49
N ASN A 423 13.30 -2.75 15.06
CA ASN A 423 14.47 -3.32 14.38
C ASN A 423 14.10 -3.94 13.02
N ARG A 424 12.92 -4.57 12.92
CA ARG A 424 12.42 -5.17 11.68
C ARG A 424 12.12 -4.10 10.62
N CYS A 425 11.35 -3.07 10.98
CA CYS A 425 10.98 -1.99 10.08
C CYS A 425 12.18 -1.17 9.62
N ARG A 426 13.15 -0.88 10.51
CA ARG A 426 14.37 -0.18 10.08
C ARG A 426 15.19 -1.00 9.09
N MET A 427 15.28 -2.33 9.27
CA MET A 427 16.05 -3.21 8.38
C MET A 427 15.36 -3.41 7.03
N ASN A 428 14.04 -3.55 7.03
CA ASN A 428 13.24 -3.70 5.80
C ASN A 428 13.14 -2.41 4.98
N ARG A 429 13.46 -1.25 5.55
CA ARG A 429 13.45 0.03 4.83
C ARG A 429 14.69 0.23 3.95
N PHE A 430 15.77 -0.51 4.18
CA PHE A 430 17.00 -0.46 3.38
C PHE A 430 17.29 -1.76 2.60
N MET A 431 16.44 -2.79 2.74
CA MET A 431 16.44 -3.96 1.85
C MET A 431 15.73 -3.66 0.55
#